data_AF-A0A6J5ZC13-F1
#
_entry.id   AF-A0A6J5ZC13-F1
#
_cell.length_a   1.000
_cell.length_b   1.000
_cell.length_c   1.000
_cell.angle_alpha   90.00
_cell.angle_beta   90.00
_cell.angle_gamma   90.00
#
_symmetry.space_group_name_H-M   'P 1'
#
loop_
_entity.id
_entity.type
_entity.pdbx_description
1 polymer ?
#
loop_
_entity_poly.entity_id
_entity_poly.type
_entity_poly.pdbx_seq_one_letter_code
_entity_poly.pdbx_strand_id
1 'polypeptide(L)' 'MDRLPAVDRNILRLGIYEIVWSSDLDDGVAIDEAIKLAKDLSTDDSASYIHGVLGKISMIKESISL' A
#
# COMPACT_ATOMS: atom_id res chain seq x y z
N MET A 1 -4.88 15.60 -13.04
CA MET A 1 -4.55 14.94 -11.75
C MET A 1 -5.47 13.73 -11.60
N ASP A 2 -5.55 12.89 -12.64
CA ASP A 2 -6.74 12.05 -12.91
C ASP A 2 -6.36 10.63 -13.36
N ARG A 3 -5.80 9.81 -12.46
CA ARG A 3 -5.61 8.36 -12.76
C ARG A 3 -5.89 7.39 -11.62
N LEU A 4 -5.98 7.83 -10.37
CA LEU A 4 -6.29 6.96 -9.24
C LEU A 4 -7.42 7.56 -8.38
N PRO A 5 -8.39 6.77 -7.92
CA PRO A 5 -9.36 7.19 -6.91
C PRO A 5 -8.65 7.82 -5.71
N ALA A 6 -9.28 8.83 -5.11
CA ALA A 6 -8.67 9.55 -3.99
C ALA A 6 -8.42 8.62 -2.78
N VAL A 7 -9.33 7.68 -2.52
CA VAL A 7 -9.22 6.67 -1.46
C VAL A 7 -8.01 5.78 -1.71
N ASP A 8 -7.94 5.12 -2.88
CA ASP A 8 -6.85 4.22 -3.26
C ASP A 8 -5.48 4.89 -3.14
N ARG A 9 -5.38 6.16 -3.59
CA ARG A 9 -4.14 6.92 -3.51
C ARG A 9 -3.70 7.17 -2.08
N ASN A 10 -4.63 7.43 -1.17
CA ASN A 10 -4.31 7.65 0.24
C ASN A 10 -3.96 6.34 0.95
N ILE A 11 -4.63 5.23 0.62
CA ILE A 11 -4.28 3.90 1.12
C ILE A 11 -2.85 3.54 0.69
N LEU A 12 -2.50 3.74 -0.59
CA LEU A 12 -1.15 3.51 -1.09
C LEU A 12 -0.10 4.36 -0.37
N ARG A 13 -0.38 5.65 -0.13
CA ARG A 13 0.55 6.52 0.60
C ARG A 13 0.82 6.02 2.01
N LEU A 14 -0.23 5.59 2.71
CA LEU A 14 -0.12 5.04 4.06
C LEU A 14 0.70 3.74 4.04
N GLY A 15 0.32 2.78 3.20
CA GLY A 15 1.03 1.49 3.11
C GLY A 15 2.49 1.63 2.67
N ILE A 16 2.79 2.53 1.72
CA ILE A 16 4.17 2.83 1.32
C ILE A 16 4.94 3.44 2.49
N TYR A 17 4.33 4.35 3.24
CA TYR A 17 4.98 4.95 4.40
C TYR A 17 5.36 3.89 5.43
N GLU A 18 4.41 3.01 5.76
CA GLU A 18 4.60 1.91 6.70
C GLU A 18 5.71 0.95 6.24
N ILE A 19 5.67 0.50 4.98
CA ILE A 19 6.67 -0.44 4.43
C ILE A 19 8.08 0.15 4.41
N VAL A 20 8.23 1.43 4.07
CA VAL A 20 9.56 2.03 3.82
C VAL A 20 10.17 2.62 5.09
N TRP A 21 9.36 3.16 6.01
CA TRP A 21 9.89 3.92 7.16
C TRP A 21 9.45 3.39 8.54
N SER A 22 8.58 2.39 8.64
CA SER A 22 8.19 1.81 9.92
C SER A 22 8.95 0.51 10.22
N SER A 23 10.11 0.60 10.87
CA SER A 23 10.98 -0.56 11.16
C SER A 23 10.35 -1.62 12.07
N ASP A 24 9.36 -1.24 12.87
CA ASP A 24 8.74 -2.11 13.88
C ASP A 24 7.51 -2.86 13.34
N LEU A 25 7.14 -2.63 12.08
CA LEU A 25 5.97 -3.23 11.45
C LEU A 25 6.41 -4.18 10.33
N ASP A 26 5.85 -5.38 10.33
CA ASP A 26 6.06 -6.35 9.25
C ASP A 26 5.39 -5.87 7.95
N ASP A 27 6.11 -5.93 6.83
CA ASP A 27 5.62 -5.50 5.52
C ASP A 27 4.32 -6.22 5.13
N GLY A 28 4.20 -7.51 5.45
CA GLY A 28 3.01 -8.31 5.16
C GLY A 28 1.79 -7.80 5.92
N VAL A 29 1.97 -7.43 7.19
CA VAL A 29 0.91 -6.83 8.01
C VAL A 29 0.44 -5.49 7.43
N ALA A 30 1.38 -4.61 7.03
CA ALA A 30 1.04 -3.34 6.40
C ALA A 30 0.26 -3.54 5.07
N ILE A 31 0.65 -4.54 4.28
CA ILE A 31 -0.04 -4.91 3.04
C ILE A 31 -1.46 -5.43 3.33
N ASP A 32 -1.62 -6.34 4.29
CA ASP A 32 -2.91 -6.94 4.65
C ASP A 32 -3.91 -5.89 5.15
N GLU A 33 -3.48 -4.96 6.00
CA GLU A 33 -4.34 -3.87 6.47
C GLU A 33 -4.68 -2.87 5.35
N ALA A 34 -3.76 -2.58 4.44
CA ALA A 34 -4.06 -1.76 3.26
C ALA A 34 -5.09 -2.42 2.33
N ILE A 35 -5.01 -3.74 2.13
CA ILE A 35 -6.00 -4.52 1.36
C ILE A 35 -7.36 -4.47 2.04
N LYS A 36 -7.41 -4.61 3.36
CA LYS A 36 -8.65 -4.52 4.15
C LYS A 36 -9.29 -3.14 4.03
N LEU A 37 -8.52 -2.06 4.17
CA LEU A 37 -9.01 -0.69 3.94
C LEU A 37 -9.55 -0.50 2.53
N ALA A 38 -8.92 -1.09 1.52
CA ALA A 38 -9.40 -1.00 0.14
C ALA A 38 -10.74 -1.73 -0.07
N LYS A 39 -10.94 -2.88 0.57
CA LYS A 39 -12.22 -3.61 0.56
C LYS A 39 -13.33 -2.85 1.29
N ASP A 40 -13.00 -2.20 2.40
CA ASP A 40 -13.97 -1.48 3.22
C ASP A 40 -14.37 -0.12 2.63
N LEU A 41 -13.44 0.56 1.95
CA LEU A 41 -13.58 1.96 1.53
C LEU A 41 -13.58 2.18 0.01
N SER A 42 -13.33 1.13 -0.78
CA SER A 42 -13.21 1.20 -2.24
C SER A 42 -13.82 -0.05 -2.91
N THR A 43 -13.15 -0.65 -3.90
CA THR A 43 -13.63 -1.83 -4.63
C THR A 43 -12.69 -3.04 -4.48
N ASP A 44 -13.18 -4.24 -4.80
CA ASP A 44 -12.36 -5.46 -4.85
C ASP A 44 -11.20 -5.35 -5.87
N ASP A 45 -11.41 -4.63 -6.97
CA ASP A 45 -10.37 -4.33 -7.95
C ASP A 45 -9.28 -3.44 -7.35
N SER A 46 -9.66 -2.44 -6.54
CA SER A 46 -8.72 -1.58 -5.82
C SER A 46 -7.88 -2.39 -4.83
N ALA A 47 -8.48 -3.34 -4.11
CA ALA A 47 -7.76 -4.21 -3.19
C ALA A 47 -6.69 -5.05 -3.91
N SER A 48 -7.04 -5.65 -5.06
CA SER A 48 -6.09 -6.44 -5.87
C SER A 48 -4.97 -5.57 -6.45
N TYR A 49 -5.31 -4.36 -6.91
CA TYR A 49 -4.34 -3.39 -7.42
C TYR A 49 -3.35 -2.94 -6.33
N ILE A 50 -3.86 -2.59 -5.15
CA ILE A 50 -3.04 -2.13 -4.01
C ILE A 50 -2.10 -3.24 -3.55
N HIS A 51 -2.58 -4.49 -3.45
CA HIS A 51 -1.72 -5.63 -3.13
C HIS A 51 -0.54 -5.76 -4.09
N GLY A 52 -0.79 -5.69 -5.41
CA GLY A 52 0.26 -5.76 -6.42
C GLY A 52 1.28 -4.63 -6.32
N VAL A 53 0.82 -3.39 -6.08
CA VAL A 53 1.71 -2.22 -5.94
C VAL A 53 2.55 -2.31 -4.67
N LEU A 54 1.93 -2.54 -3.50
CA LEU A 54 2.65 -2.58 -2.22
C LEU A 54 3.61 -3.78 -2.14
N GLY A 55 3.22 -4.94 -2.68
CA GLY A 55 4.13 -6.08 -2.81
C GLY A 55 5.38 -5.75 -3.62
N LYS A 56 5.24 -4.97 -4.70
CA LYS A 56 6.40 -4.51 -5.49
C LYS A 56 7.25 -3.49 -4.71
N ILE A 57 6.63 -2.61 -3.94
CA ILE A 57 7.33 -1.62 -3.10
C ILE A 57 8.16 -2.33 -2.02
N SER A 58 7.59 -3.31 -1.32
CA SER A 58 8.33 -4.11 -0.32
C SER A 58 9.58 -4.76 -0.91
N MET A 59 9.50 -5.29 -2.15
CA MET A 59 10.67 -5.88 -2.83
C MET A 59 11.80 -4.88 -3.16
N ILE A 60 11.50 -3.58 -3.28
CA ILE A 60 12.48 -2.55 -3.68
C ILE A 60 12.78 -1.56 -2.56
N LYS A 61 12.26 -1.76 -1.34
CA LYS A 61 12.31 -0.75 -0.26
C LYS A 61 13.71 -0.29 0.07
N GLU A 62 14.69 -1.20 0.13
CA GLU A 62 16.10 -0.90 0.40
C GLU A 62 16.76 0.01 -0.66
N SER A 63 16.20 0.05 -1.88
CA SER A 63 16.70 0.90 -2.96
C SER A 63 16.08 2.31 -2.96
N ILE A 64 15.03 2.52 -2.17
CA ILE A 64 14.25 3.78 -2.14
C ILE A 64 14.15 4.40 -0.75
N SER A 65 14.51 3.66 0.31
CA SER A 65 14.73 4.21 1.64
C SER A 65 15.91 5.18 1.61
N LEU A 66 15.67 6.42 2.05
CA LEU A 66 16.67 7.50 2.12
C LEU A 66 17.50 7.44 3.39
#